data_AF-A0A0P9GBI5-F1
#
_entry.id   AF-A0A0P9GBI5-F1
#
_cell.length_a   1.000
_cell.length_b   1.000
_cell.length_c   1.000
_cell.angle_alpha   90.00
_cell.angle_beta   90.00
_cell.angle_gamma   90.00
#
_symmetry.space_group_name_H-M   'P 1'
#
loop_
_entity.id
_entity.type
_entity.pdbx_description
1 polymer ?
#
loop_
_entity_poly.entity_id
_entity_poly.type
_entity_poly.pdbx_seq_one_letter_code
_entity_poly.pdbx_strand_id
1 'polypeptide(L)'
;MLLISHDLNLVHSVAQRVCVMRAGEIVEQSDCKSLFKSPQHPYSRLLLDAEPAGEPLPRDTRETVLQVDNLKVWFSLTGGILRRHREYLKAVDDISLSIERGKTLGIVGESGSGKSTLGQAILRLLESRGSIRFRGQALDGLSQKQMRPWRKEMQVVFQDPYG
;
A
#
# COMPACT_ATOMS: atom_id res chain seq x y z
N MET A 1 -7.66 -9.75 -26.13
CA MET A 1 -7.56 -9.85 -24.66
C MET A 1 -8.89 -9.37 -24.09
N LEU A 2 -9.50 -10.12 -23.17
CA LEU A 2 -10.69 -9.70 -22.43
C LEU A 2 -10.22 -9.33 -21.01
N LEU A 3 -10.46 -8.09 -20.60
CA LEU A 3 -10.16 -7.59 -19.26
C LEU A 3 -11.49 -7.30 -18.54
N ILE A 4 -11.64 -7.85 -17.35
CA ILE A 4 -12.76 -7.57 -16.44
C ILE A 4 -12.13 -6.95 -15.19
N SER A 5 -12.45 -5.68 -14.92
CA SER A 5 -11.88 -4.90 -13.83
C SER A 5 -12.93 -3.95 -13.26
N HIS A 6 -12.81 -3.65 -11.97
CA HIS A 6 -13.53 -2.56 -11.32
C HIS A 6 -12.70 -1.27 -11.26
N ASP A 7 -11.38 -1.36 -11.46
CA ASP A 7 -10.45 -0.24 -11.55
C ASP A 7 -10.51 0.36 -12.96
N LEU A 8 -11.03 1.60 -13.06
CA LEU A 8 -11.16 2.31 -14.32
C LEU A 8 -9.84 2.89 -14.82
N ASN A 9 -8.87 3.18 -13.94
CA ASN A 9 -7.54 3.62 -14.33
C ASN A 9 -6.79 2.51 -15.07
N LEU A 10 -6.90 1.27 -14.60
CA LEU A 10 -6.35 0.12 -15.31
C LEU A 10 -7.00 -0.03 -16.69
N VAL A 11 -8.34 0.01 -16.77
CA VAL A 11 -9.08 -0.07 -18.04
C VAL A 11 -8.64 1.04 -18.99
N HIS A 12 -8.50 2.28 -18.51
CA HIS A 12 -8.04 3.43 -19.28
C HIS A 12 -6.63 3.22 -19.87
N SER A 13 -5.75 2.55 -19.13
CA SER A 13 -4.35 2.35 -19.54
C SER A 13 -4.14 1.24 -20.57
N VAL A 14 -5.03 0.24 -20.65
CA VAL A 14 -4.80 -0.97 -21.47
C VAL A 14 -5.88 -1.28 -22.51
N ALA A 15 -7.12 -0.80 -22.34
CA ALA A 15 -8.24 -1.18 -23.19
C ALA A 15 -8.43 -0.20 -24.37
N GLN A 16 -8.78 -0.73 -25.55
CA GLN A 16 -9.15 0.09 -26.71
C GLN A 16 -10.66 0.38 -26.76
N ARG A 17 -11.47 -0.55 -26.25
CA ARG A 17 -12.93 -0.47 -26.17
C ARG A 17 -13.40 -0.85 -24.79
N VAL A 18 -14.46 -0.21 -24.31
CA VAL A 18 -15.01 -0.43 -22.98
C VAL A 18 -16.52 -0.65 -23.09
N CYS A 19 -17.01 -1.65 -22.34
CA CYS A 19 -18.43 -1.88 -22.13
C CYS A 19 -18.72 -1.68 -20.64
N VAL A 20 -19.63 -0.77 -20.32
CA VAL A 20 -20.13 -0.57 -18.96
C VAL A 20 -21.39 -1.42 -18.81
N MET A 21 -21.42 -2.25 -17.77
CA MET A 21 -22.55 -3.13 -17.48
C MET A 21 -23.21 -2.79 -16.15
N ARG A 22 -24.54 -2.90 -16.08
CA ARG A 22 -25.33 -2.78 -14.85
C ARG A 22 -26.50 -3.75 -14.91
N ALA A 23 -26.78 -4.46 -13.81
CA ALA A 23 -27.90 -5.40 -13.70
C ALA A 23 -27.97 -6.45 -14.84
N GLY A 24 -26.82 -6.90 -15.33
CA GLY A 24 -26.74 -7.91 -16.39
C GLY A 24 -26.81 -7.36 -17.83
N GLU A 25 -26.97 -6.05 -18.01
CA GLU A 25 -27.08 -5.42 -19.33
C GLU A 25 -25.89 -4.49 -19.63
N ILE A 26 -25.48 -4.40 -20.90
CA ILE A 26 -24.53 -3.38 -21.35
C ILE A 26 -25.29 -2.06 -21.48
N VAL A 27 -25.01 -1.14 -20.57
CA VAL A 27 -25.67 0.19 -20.53
C VAL A 27 -24.93 1.25 -21.33
N GLU A 28 -23.64 1.04 -21.62
CA GLU A 28 -22.86 1.90 -22.50
C GLU A 28 -21.70 1.13 -23.13
N GLN A 29 -21.41 1.41 -24.41
CA GLN A 29 -20.27 0.86 -25.10
C GLN A 29 -19.64 1.93 -26.01
N SER A 30 -18.33 2.12 -25.87
CA SER A 30 -17.59 3.10 -26.68
C SER A 30 -16.11 2.73 -26.80
N ASP A 31 -15.36 3.47 -27.61
CA ASP A 31 -13.90 3.44 -27.50
C ASP A 31 -13.48 4.03 -26.14
N CYS A 32 -12.33 3.57 -25.64
CA CYS A 32 -11.89 3.91 -24.29
C CYS A 32 -11.73 5.43 -24.10
N LYS A 33 -11.17 6.15 -25.09
CA LYS A 33 -10.97 7.60 -24.98
C LYS A 33 -12.29 8.35 -24.91
N SER A 34 -13.26 7.98 -25.74
CA SER A 34 -14.58 8.62 -25.76
C SER A 34 -15.37 8.35 -24.48
N LEU A 35 -15.33 7.12 -23.94
CA LEU A 35 -16.04 6.79 -22.69
C LEU A 35 -15.53 7.63 -21.51
N PHE A 36 -14.21 7.73 -21.35
CA PHE A 36 -13.60 8.46 -20.24
C PHE A 36 -13.71 9.98 -20.38
N LYS A 37 -13.73 10.49 -21.63
CA LYS A 37 -13.85 11.93 -21.89
C LYS A 37 -15.29 12.44 -21.83
N SER A 38 -16.24 11.68 -22.37
CA SER A 38 -17.63 12.11 -22.56
C SER A 38 -18.61 10.94 -22.33
N PRO A 39 -18.70 10.40 -21.09
CA PRO A 39 -19.62 9.32 -20.76
C PRO A 39 -21.08 9.76 -20.96
N GLN A 40 -21.87 8.98 -21.70
CA GLN A 40 -23.25 9.30 -22.03
C GLN A 40 -24.22 8.80 -20.95
N HIS A 41 -24.01 7.58 -20.46
CA HIS A 41 -24.93 6.95 -19.52
C HIS A 41 -24.72 7.50 -18.09
N PRO A 42 -25.79 7.77 -17.31
CA PRO A 42 -25.68 8.27 -15.93
C PRO A 42 -24.84 7.37 -15.01
N TYR A 43 -24.93 6.05 -15.19
CA TYR A 43 -24.14 5.10 -14.42
C TYR A 43 -22.65 5.17 -14.75
N SER A 44 -22.27 5.35 -16.02
CA SER A 44 -20.87 5.50 -16.41
C SER A 44 -20.25 6.77 -15.81
N ARG A 45 -21.02 7.87 -15.77
CA ARG A 45 -20.64 9.10 -15.06
C ARG A 45 -20.39 8.84 -13.57
N LEU A 46 -21.34 8.18 -12.90
CA LEU A 46 -21.21 7.84 -11.49
C LEU A 46 -19.96 7.00 -11.20
N LEU A 47 -19.65 6.03 -12.08
CA LEU A 47 -18.44 5.21 -11.95
C LEU A 47 -17.16 6.03 -12.12
N LEU A 48 -17.10 6.89 -13.14
CA LEU A 48 -15.92 7.74 -13.41
C LEU A 48 -15.72 8.81 -12.34
N ASP A 49 -16.80 9.38 -11.80
CA ASP A 49 -16.76 10.38 -10.73
C ASP A 49 -16.38 9.78 -9.37
N ALA A 50 -16.57 8.46 -9.19
CA ALA A 50 -16.18 7.75 -7.99
C ALA A 50 -14.67 7.44 -7.93
N GLU A 51 -13.97 7.54 -9.06
CA GLU A 51 -12.52 7.34 -9.09
C GLU A 51 -11.85 8.50 -8.35
N PRO A 52 -11.00 8.24 -7.33
CA PRO A 52 -10.35 9.31 -6.57
C PRO A 52 -9.45 10.16 -7.48
N ALA A 53 -9.93 11.36 -7.82
CA ALA A 53 -9.17 12.32 -8.60
C ALA A 53 -8.34 13.24 -7.68
N GLY A 54 -7.03 13.32 -7.91
CA GLY A 54 -6.16 14.29 -7.25
C GLY A 54 -4.68 13.97 -7.37
N GLU A 55 -3.85 15.02 -7.36
CA GLU A 55 -2.41 14.91 -7.12
C GLU A 55 -2.12 15.10 -5.63
N PRO A 56 -1.07 14.46 -5.07
CA PRO A 56 -0.63 14.76 -3.71
C PRO A 56 -0.40 16.27 -3.57
N LEU A 57 -1.11 16.92 -2.63
CA LEU A 57 -0.96 18.36 -2.41
C LEU A 57 0.51 18.69 -2.13
N PRO A 58 1.14 19.62 -2.88
CA PRO A 58 2.47 20.09 -2.54
C PRO A 58 2.42 20.76 -1.16
N ARG A 59 3.15 20.21 -0.19
CA ARG A 59 3.30 20.80 1.14
C ARG A 59 4.78 20.96 1.45
N ASP A 60 5.14 22.17 1.88
CA ASP A 60 6.53 22.62 2.09
C ASP A 60 7.07 22.26 3.50
N THR A 61 6.40 21.36 4.21
CA THR A 61 6.76 20.94 5.56
C THR A 61 7.88 19.91 5.55
N ARG A 62 9.08 20.32 5.96
CA ARG A 62 10.29 19.47 6.04
C ARG A 62 10.42 18.65 7.33
N GLU A 63 9.42 18.68 8.21
CA GLU A 63 9.48 17.94 9.47
C GLU A 63 9.33 16.45 9.22
N THR A 64 10.40 15.68 9.44
CA THR A 64 10.36 14.21 9.37
C THR A 64 9.50 13.66 10.50
N VAL A 65 8.39 13.01 10.14
CA VAL A 65 7.47 12.35 11.09
C VAL A 65 7.87 10.90 11.30
N LEU A 66 8.31 10.20 10.25
CA LEU A 66 8.82 8.84 10.36
C LEU A 66 10.19 8.77 9.69
N GLN A 67 11.16 8.18 10.38
CA GLN A 67 12.45 7.82 9.81
C GLN A 67 12.75 6.36 10.12
N VAL A 68 13.15 5.62 9.10
CA VAL A 68 13.51 4.20 9.18
C VAL A 68 14.87 4.06 8.51
N ASP A 69 15.84 3.50 9.22
CA ASP A 69 17.20 3.31 8.71
C ASP A 69 17.59 1.83 8.83
N ASN A 70 17.99 1.23 7.71
CA ASN A 70 18.54 -0.12 7.58
C ASN A 70 17.66 -1.21 8.21
N LEU A 71 16.34 -1.12 7.99
CA LEU A 71 15.37 -2.05 8.57
C LEU A 71 15.55 -3.46 7.98
N LYS A 72 15.58 -4.47 8.85
CA LYS A 72 15.69 -5.89 8.49
C LYS A 72 14.71 -6.74 9.29
N VAL A 73 13.97 -7.59 8.58
CA VAL A 73 13.04 -8.58 9.13
C VAL A 73 13.26 -9.91 8.43
N TRP A 74 13.92 -10.84 9.12
CA TRP A 74 14.28 -12.15 8.59
C TRP A 74 13.62 -13.23 9.44
N PHE A 75 12.81 -14.08 8.82
CA PHE A 75 12.15 -15.21 9.49
C PHE A 75 13.00 -16.46 9.38
N SER A 76 13.17 -17.21 10.47
CA SER A 76 13.83 -18.52 10.42
C SER A 76 12.88 -19.56 9.83
N LEU A 77 13.29 -20.23 8.76
CA LEU A 77 12.57 -21.38 8.25
C LEU A 77 13.03 -22.60 9.07
N THR A 78 12.14 -23.16 9.88
CA THR A 78 12.42 -24.39 10.63
C THR A 78 12.49 -25.56 9.66
N GLY A 79 13.68 -25.86 9.15
CA GLY A 79 13.99 -27.14 8.54
C GLY A 79 14.00 -28.22 9.63
N GLY A 80 13.40 -29.38 9.34
CA GLY A 80 13.39 -30.52 10.27
C GLY A 80 14.80 -30.92 10.74
N ILE A 81 14.84 -31.75 11.78
CA ILE A 81 16.00 -32.11 12.63
C ILE A 81 17.28 -32.50 11.85
N LEU A 82 17.19 -32.86 10.55
CA LEU A 82 18.31 -33.23 9.69
C LEU A 82 18.94 -32.11 8.83
N ARG A 83 18.37 -30.89 8.71
CA ARG A 83 18.93 -29.85 7.83
C ARG A 83 19.89 -28.91 8.56
N ARG A 84 21.20 -29.09 8.29
CA ARG A 84 22.34 -28.34 8.88
C ARG A 84 22.47 -26.87 8.45
N HIS A 85 21.59 -26.34 7.62
CA HIS A 85 21.60 -24.92 7.24
C HIS A 85 20.33 -24.23 7.73
N ARG A 86 20.48 -23.25 8.64
CA ARG A 86 19.41 -22.31 8.99
C ARG A 86 19.15 -21.41 7.78
N GLU A 87 18.12 -21.74 7.04
CA GLU A 87 17.64 -20.89 5.94
C GLU A 87 16.77 -19.77 6.52
N TYR A 88 17.04 -18.54 6.09
CA TYR A 88 16.29 -17.36 6.52
C TYR A 88 15.49 -16.81 5.34
N LEU A 89 14.20 -16.60 5.53
CA LEU A 89 13.39 -15.82 4.61
C LEU A 89 13.58 -14.33 4.92
N LYS A 90 14.25 -13.62 4.02
CA LYS A 90 14.45 -12.17 4.13
C LYS A 90 13.22 -11.42 3.63
N ALA A 91 12.26 -11.17 4.50
CA ALA A 91 11.02 -10.47 4.12
C ALA A 91 11.21 -8.95 3.99
N VAL A 92 12.15 -8.39 4.75
CA VAL A 92 12.65 -7.01 4.61
C VAL A 92 14.16 -7.06 4.77
N ASP A 93 14.91 -6.56 3.80
CA ASP A 93 16.38 -6.54 3.84
C ASP A 93 16.92 -5.15 3.47
N ASP A 94 17.38 -4.43 4.50
CA ASP A 94 18.11 -3.17 4.37
C ASP A 94 17.31 -2.02 3.75
N ILE A 95 16.07 -1.84 4.22
CA ILE A 95 15.19 -0.76 3.76
C ILE A 95 15.38 0.50 4.62
N SER A 96 15.66 1.62 3.97
CA SER A 96 15.65 2.96 4.58
C SER A 96 14.62 3.85 3.89
N LEU A 97 13.78 4.52 4.67
CA LEU A 97 12.75 5.44 4.17
C LEU A 97 12.43 6.52 5.19
N SER A 98 11.84 7.62 4.71
CA SER A 98 11.33 8.68 5.58
C SER A 98 9.98 9.19 5.08
N ILE A 99 9.18 9.70 6.02
CA ILE A 99 7.91 10.36 5.74
C ILE A 99 7.93 11.71 6.44
N GLU A 100 7.76 12.77 5.67
CA GLU A 100 7.61 14.12 6.19
C GLU A 100 6.14 14.42 6.53
N ARG A 101 5.93 15.37 7.44
CA ARG A 101 4.59 15.81 7.82
C ARG A 101 3.80 16.23 6.60
N GLY A 102 2.57 15.73 6.49
CA GLY A 102 1.66 16.08 5.41
C GLY A 102 2.01 15.46 4.05
N LYS A 103 3.03 14.59 3.97
CA LYS A 103 3.33 13.80 2.77
C LYS A 103 2.83 12.36 2.95
N THR A 104 2.46 11.75 1.83
CA THR A 104 2.03 10.35 1.76
C THR A 104 3.08 9.53 1.03
N LEU A 105 3.51 8.41 1.62
CA LEU A 105 4.37 7.43 0.97
C LEU A 105 3.53 6.24 0.52
N GLY A 106 3.44 6.00 -0.79
CA GLY A 106 2.85 4.81 -1.36
C GLY A 106 3.87 3.67 -1.43
N ILE A 107 3.52 2.49 -0.95
CA ILE A 107 4.35 1.28 -1.07
C ILE A 107 3.58 0.25 -1.89
N VAL A 108 4.10 -0.09 -3.08
CA VAL A 108 3.48 -1.00 -4.04
C VAL A 108 4.40 -2.18 -4.34
N GLY A 109 3.84 -3.27 -4.85
CA GLY A 109 4.59 -4.48 -5.20
C GLY A 109 3.69 -5.72 -5.24
N GLU A 110 4.21 -6.81 -5.77
CA GLU A 110 3.51 -8.09 -5.92
C GLU A 110 3.07 -8.71 -4.58
N SER A 111 2.15 -9.67 -4.63
CA SER A 111 1.80 -10.46 -3.43
C SER A 111 3.05 -11.14 -2.87
N GLY A 112 3.25 -11.07 -1.55
CA GLY A 112 4.43 -11.64 -0.89
C GLY A 112 5.70 -10.77 -0.92
N SER A 113 5.69 -9.59 -1.56
CA SER A 113 6.87 -8.71 -1.66
C SER A 113 7.35 -8.06 -0.34
N GLY A 114 6.69 -8.34 0.80
CA GLY A 114 7.09 -7.82 2.11
C GLY A 114 6.44 -6.50 2.55
N LYS A 115 5.47 -5.94 1.80
CA LYS A 115 4.77 -4.68 2.15
C LYS A 115 4.13 -4.71 3.55
N SER A 116 3.33 -5.74 3.83
CA SER A 116 2.67 -5.91 5.13
C SER A 116 3.70 -6.12 6.24
N THR A 117 4.77 -6.88 5.96
CA THR A 117 5.88 -7.10 6.90
C THR A 117 6.59 -5.79 7.24
N LEU A 118 6.88 -4.94 6.25
CA LEU A 118 7.48 -3.63 6.42
C LEU A 118 6.61 -2.73 7.30
N GLY A 119 5.31 -2.62 7.00
CA GLY A 119 4.37 -1.84 7.81
C GLY A 119 4.28 -2.34 9.26
N GLN A 120 4.15 -3.65 9.46
CA GLN A 120 4.10 -4.25 10.79
C GLN A 120 5.41 -4.06 11.59
N ALA A 121 6.57 -4.12 10.93
CA ALA A 121 7.86 -3.88 11.56
C ALA A 121 8.02 -2.41 12.00
N ILE A 122 7.61 -1.45 11.15
CA ILE A 122 7.59 -0.01 11.47
C ILE A 122 6.72 0.26 12.72
N LEU A 123 5.59 -0.43 12.85
CA LEU A 123 4.68 -0.32 14.00
C LEU A 123 5.18 -1.06 15.25
N ARG A 124 6.36 -1.67 15.19
CA ARG A 124 6.93 -2.52 16.25
C ARG A 124 5.96 -3.64 16.64
N LEU A 125 5.27 -4.22 15.66
CA LEU A 125 4.44 -5.42 15.81
C LEU A 125 5.22 -6.70 15.48
N LEU A 126 6.27 -6.57 14.69
CA LEU A 126 7.25 -7.62 14.41
C LEU A 126 8.62 -7.21 14.97
N GLU A 127 9.39 -8.19 15.42
CA GLU A 127 10.80 -7.98 15.71
C GLU A 127 11.55 -7.60 14.43
N SER A 128 12.42 -6.62 14.56
CA SER A 128 13.19 -6.06 13.46
C SER A 128 14.54 -5.57 13.97
N ARG A 129 15.51 -5.51 13.06
CA ARG A 129 16.80 -4.82 13.27
C ARG A 129 16.80 -3.52 12.47
N GLY A 130 17.61 -2.55 12.89
CA GLY A 130 17.63 -1.20 12.33
C GLY A 130 17.05 -0.18 13.30
N SER A 131 16.94 1.07 12.83
CA SER A 131 16.44 2.21 13.60
C SER A 131 15.05 2.60 13.10
N ILE A 132 14.13 2.86 14.02
CA ILE A 132 12.80 3.41 13.72
C ILE A 132 12.58 4.61 14.64
N ARG A 133 12.42 5.79 14.06
CA ARG A 133 12.11 7.03 14.79
C ARG A 133 10.78 7.60 14.35
N PHE A 134 9.94 7.95 15.31
CA PHE A 134 8.67 8.64 15.08
C PHE A 134 8.69 10.00 15.77
N ARG A 135 8.54 11.09 15.01
CA ARG A 135 8.69 12.48 15.45
C ARG A 135 9.97 12.72 16.27
N GLY A 136 11.09 12.17 15.77
CA GLY A 136 12.40 12.24 16.43
C GLY A 136 12.61 11.25 17.58
N GLN A 137 11.56 10.62 18.12
CA GLN A 137 11.69 9.64 19.19
C GLN A 137 12.09 8.26 18.64
N ALA A 138 13.18 7.70 19.13
CA ALA A 138 13.57 6.31 18.89
C ALA A 138 12.52 5.35 19.48
N LEU A 139 12.00 4.46 18.64
CA LEU A 139 11.03 3.42 18.99
C LEU A 139 11.70 2.04 19.15
N ASP A 140 12.92 1.89 18.62
CA ASP A 140 13.78 0.75 18.89
C ASP A 140 14.05 0.63 20.40
N GLY A 141 14.02 -0.62 20.90
CA GLY A 141 14.22 -0.90 22.33
C GLY A 141 13.04 -0.60 23.26
N LEU A 142 11.99 0.12 22.82
CA LEU A 142 10.80 0.32 23.65
C LEU A 142 10.13 -1.03 23.97
N SER A 143 9.77 -1.22 25.23
CA SER A 143 8.93 -2.34 25.67
C SER A 143 7.50 -2.21 25.12
N GLN A 144 6.75 -3.32 25.13
CA GLN A 144 5.35 -3.32 24.72
C GLN A 144 4.48 -2.29 25.46
N LYS A 145 4.75 -2.09 26.76
CA LYS A 145 4.05 -1.09 27.58
C LYS A 145 4.40 0.34 27.14
N GLN A 146 5.67 0.61 26.89
CA GLN A 146 6.15 1.91 26.43
C GLN A 146 5.70 2.24 25.00
N MET A 147 5.47 1.22 24.17
CA MET A 147 5.01 1.39 22.79
C MET A 147 3.51 1.73 22.69
N ARG A 148 2.71 1.42 23.73
CA ARG A 148 1.25 1.57 23.71
C ARG A 148 0.74 2.99 23.38
N PRO A 149 1.32 4.09 23.93
CA PRO A 149 0.93 5.44 23.56
C PRO A 149 1.22 5.75 22.08
N TRP A 150 2.38 5.34 21.58
CA TRP A 150 2.82 5.59 20.21
C TRP A 150 1.93 4.90 19.18
N ARG A 151 1.45 3.68 19.46
CA ARG A 151 0.50 2.98 18.57
C ARG A 151 -0.84 3.70 18.40
N LYS A 152 -1.24 4.56 19.35
CA LYS A 152 -2.46 5.36 19.19
C LYS A 152 -2.29 6.50 18.19
N GLU A 153 -1.06 7.00 18.05
CA GLU A 153 -0.68 8.02 17.06
C GLU A 153 -0.41 7.42 15.67
N MET A 154 -0.25 6.10 15.58
CA MET A 154 0.01 5.35 14.35
C MET A 154 -1.14 4.39 14.08
N GLN A 155 -2.21 4.91 13.46
CA GLN A 155 -3.38 4.10 13.14
C GLN A 155 -3.16 3.27 11.87
N VAL A 156 -3.49 1.99 11.95
CA VAL A 156 -3.52 1.10 10.79
C VAL A 156 -4.94 1.07 10.26
N VAL A 157 -5.09 1.50 9.00
CA VAL A 157 -6.30 1.25 8.23
C VAL A 157 -5.99 0.08 7.32
N PHE A 158 -6.65 -1.05 7.54
CA PHE A 158 -6.58 -2.16 6.60
C PHE A 158 -7.36 -1.75 5.36
N GLN A 159 -6.70 -1.78 4.21
CA GLN A 159 -7.43 -1.76 2.94
C GLN A 159 -8.24 -3.04 2.89
N ASP A 160 -9.56 -2.91 2.72
CA ASP A 160 -10.41 -4.07 2.46
C ASP A 160 -10.12 -4.51 1.03
N PRO A 161 -9.53 -5.71 0.80
CA PRO A 161 -9.22 -6.17 -0.56
C PRO A 161 -10.48 -6.57 -1.34
N TYR A 162 -11.64 -6.57 -0.67
CA TYR A 162 -12.95 -6.79 -1.26
C TYR A 162 -13.85 -5.64 -0.77
N GLY A 163 -14.29 -4.78 -1.69
CA GLY A 163 -15.42 -3.90 -1.42
C GLY A 163 -16.71 -4.68 -1.21
#